data_AF-A0A2E0L020-F1
#
_entry.id   AF-A0A2E0L020-F1
#
_cell.length_a   1.000
_cell.length_b   1.000
_cell.length_c   1.000
_cell.angle_alpha   90.00
_cell.angle_beta   90.00
_cell.angle_gamma   90.00
#
_symmetry.space_group_name_H-M   'P 1'
#
loop_
_entity.id
_entity.type
_entity.pdbx_description
1 polymer ?
#
loop_
_entity_poly.entity_id
_entity_poly.type
_entity_poly.pdbx_seq_one_letter_code
_entity_poly.pdbx_strand_id
1 'polypeptide(L)'
;MRRLAGILATAVVIGFGVLTLFGLLLDTPLLADPAQFFLQLVSITIAITIIIGIFNLLTVHLARISRRQTGWGYSLVLVISTLAVFVLTILERVGVLRTEPAVTTILLEQVQVAIESALAGLLLFGLVYGAYRTLRKRVSGWGLLFVLALLVVLAGALPLPYLAPLASVREWLMAVPVSAGARGILLGIALATIVTGIRVLIGQDRSYRE
;
A
#
# COMPACT_ATOMS: atom_id res chain seq x y z
N MET A 1 -6.20 7.51 39.73
CA MET A 1 -5.90 8.57 38.74
C MET A 1 -5.58 8.01 37.34
N ARG A 2 -4.61 7.11 37.17
CA ARG A 2 -4.24 6.53 35.85
C ARG A 2 -5.39 5.84 35.08
N ARG A 3 -6.27 5.10 35.77
CA ARG A 3 -7.44 4.43 35.15
C ARG A 3 -8.50 5.42 34.62
N LEU A 4 -8.74 6.51 35.35
CA LEU A 4 -9.71 7.55 34.94
C LEU A 4 -9.21 8.29 33.70
N ALA A 5 -7.90 8.60 33.64
CA ALA A 5 -7.31 9.25 32.48
C ALA A 5 -7.42 8.40 31.20
N GLY A 6 -7.25 7.07 31.29
CA GLY A 6 -7.42 6.17 30.14
C GLY A 6 -8.87 6.07 29.65
N ILE A 7 -9.84 6.07 30.57
CA ILE A 7 -11.27 6.07 30.22
C ILE A 7 -11.64 7.40 29.53
N LEU A 8 -11.17 8.53 30.07
CA LEU A 8 -11.40 9.85 29.46
C LEU A 8 -10.77 9.95 28.07
N ALA A 9 -9.53 9.49 27.90
CA ALA A 9 -8.86 9.50 26.59
C ALA A 9 -9.62 8.65 25.55
N THR A 10 -10.07 7.45 25.96
CA THR A 10 -10.85 6.57 25.08
C THR A 10 -12.19 7.21 24.73
N ALA A 11 -12.91 7.79 25.71
CA ALA A 11 -14.17 8.48 25.47
C ALA A 11 -14.02 9.68 24.51
N VAL A 12 -12.92 10.42 24.61
CA VAL A 12 -12.61 11.54 23.70
C VAL A 12 -12.35 11.04 22.28
N VAL A 13 -11.57 9.98 22.10
CA VAL A 13 -11.29 9.39 20.78
C VAL A 13 -12.58 8.88 20.13
N ILE A 14 -13.41 8.16 20.88
CA ILE A 14 -14.71 7.70 20.42
C ILE A 14 -15.60 8.88 20.04
N GLY A 15 -15.66 9.91 20.88
CA GLY A 15 -16.45 11.13 20.64
C GLY A 15 -16.07 11.82 19.34
N PHE A 16 -14.78 12.02 19.08
CA PHE A 16 -14.32 12.61 17.83
C PHE A 16 -14.57 11.71 16.62
N GLY A 17 -14.38 10.40 16.76
CA GLY A 17 -14.68 9.45 15.68
C GLY A 17 -16.17 9.38 15.32
N VAL A 18 -17.05 9.49 16.32
CA VAL A 18 -18.50 9.56 16.10
C VAL A 18 -18.89 10.91 15.48
N LEU A 19 -18.32 12.02 15.97
CA LEU A 19 -18.56 13.35 15.42
C LEU A 19 -18.14 13.44 13.95
N THR A 20 -16.96 12.94 13.59
CA THR A 20 -16.50 12.95 12.20
C THR A 20 -17.38 12.09 11.30
N LEU A 21 -17.80 10.91 11.79
CA LEU A 21 -18.70 10.02 11.05
C LEU A 21 -20.05 10.71 10.78
N PHE A 22 -20.71 11.23 11.81
CA PHE A 22 -22.00 11.90 11.62
C PHE A 22 -21.88 13.22 10.83
N GLY A 23 -20.77 13.95 10.98
CA GLY A 23 -20.51 15.15 10.19
C GLY A 23 -20.39 14.86 8.70
N LEU A 24 -19.80 13.72 8.32
CA LEU A 24 -19.71 13.29 6.92
C LEU A 24 -21.04 12.73 6.38
N LEU A 25 -21.86 12.09 7.22
CA LEU A 25 -23.10 11.44 6.79
C LEU A 25 -24.29 12.41 6.67
N LEU A 26 -24.41 13.38 7.59
CA LEU A 26 -25.58 14.24 7.71
C LEU A 26 -25.43 15.58 6.97
N ASP A 27 -24.21 15.99 6.66
CA ASP A 27 -23.85 17.20 5.91
C ASP A 27 -24.55 18.49 6.39
N THR A 28 -24.88 18.56 7.69
CA THR A 28 -25.40 19.77 8.31
C THR A 28 -24.24 20.67 8.74
N PRO A 29 -24.30 22.00 8.56
CA PRO A 29 -23.20 22.91 8.91
C PRO A 29 -22.66 22.72 10.33
N LEU A 30 -23.55 22.49 11.30
CA LEU A 30 -23.18 22.27 12.72
C LEU A 30 -22.26 21.06 12.96
N LEU A 31 -22.33 20.02 12.12
CA LEU A 31 -21.56 18.78 12.26
C LEU A 31 -20.46 18.66 11.20
N ALA A 32 -20.68 19.21 10.00
CA ALA A 32 -19.74 19.17 8.89
C ALA A 32 -18.50 20.04 9.16
N ASP A 33 -18.67 21.27 9.69
CA ASP A 33 -17.54 22.18 9.92
C ASP A 33 -16.54 21.61 10.95
N PRO A 34 -16.98 21.09 12.12
CA PRO A 34 -16.07 20.42 13.04
C PRO A 34 -15.43 19.16 12.44
N ALA A 35 -16.18 18.34 11.69
CA ALA A 35 -15.64 17.13 11.07
C ALA A 35 -14.54 17.44 10.04
N GLN A 36 -14.73 18.45 9.20
CA GLN A 36 -13.73 18.93 8.24
C GLN A 36 -12.49 19.47 8.95
N PHE A 37 -12.66 20.23 10.03
CA PHE A 37 -11.56 20.69 10.87
C PHE A 37 -10.75 19.51 11.43
N PHE A 38 -11.41 18.47 11.95
CA PHE A 38 -10.73 17.25 12.41
C PHE A 38 -10.00 16.53 11.28
N LEU A 39 -10.60 16.40 10.10
CA LEU A 39 -9.94 15.79 8.95
C LEU A 39 -8.71 16.60 8.50
N GLN A 40 -8.76 17.93 8.58
CA GLN A 40 -7.60 18.77 8.34
C GLN A 40 -6.49 18.49 9.35
N LEU A 41 -6.80 18.36 10.64
CA LEU A 41 -5.83 17.98 11.68
C LEU A 41 -5.23 16.59 11.42
N VAL A 42 -6.03 15.62 10.98
CA VAL A 42 -5.55 14.29 10.57
C VAL A 42 -4.60 14.42 9.37
N SER A 43 -4.95 15.20 8.36
CA SER A 43 -4.09 15.45 7.20
C SER A 43 -2.76 16.08 7.58
N ILE A 44 -2.77 17.07 8.48
CA ILE A 44 -1.54 17.69 9.02
C ILE A 44 -0.72 16.66 9.79
N THR A 45 -1.39 15.83 10.60
CA THR A 45 -0.74 14.77 11.37
C THR A 45 -0.05 13.77 10.44
N ILE A 46 -0.73 13.31 9.39
CA ILE A 46 -0.14 12.41 8.38
C ILE A 46 1.09 13.04 7.73
N ALA A 47 1.00 14.32 7.34
CA ALA A 47 2.14 15.04 6.77
C ALA A 47 3.34 15.08 7.74
N ILE A 48 3.10 15.38 9.02
CA ILE A 48 4.13 15.36 10.06
C ILE A 48 4.68 13.94 10.27
N THR A 49 3.83 12.91 10.30
CA THR A 49 4.25 11.51 10.44
C THR A 49 5.18 11.08 9.30
N ILE A 50 4.91 11.50 8.06
CA ILE A 50 5.79 11.25 6.92
C ILE A 50 7.16 11.88 7.17
N ILE A 51 7.22 13.14 7.62
CA ILE A 51 8.47 13.83 7.94
C ILE A 51 9.23 13.09 9.05
N ILE A 52 8.55 12.67 10.12
CA ILE A 52 9.14 11.87 11.19
C ILE A 52 9.70 10.56 10.65
N GLY A 53 8.97 9.89 9.75
CA GLY A 53 9.41 8.66 9.09
C GLY A 53 10.70 8.84 8.29
N ILE A 54 10.79 9.92 7.49
CA ILE A 54 12.00 10.27 6.75
C ILE A 54 13.16 10.59 7.70
N PHE A 55 12.90 11.37 8.76
CA PHE A 55 13.93 11.72 9.73
C PHE A 55 14.46 10.48 10.47
N ASN A 56 13.57 9.56 10.85
CA ASN A 56 13.93 8.29 11.47
C ASN A 56 14.78 7.43 10.54
N LEU A 57 14.37 7.28 9.27
CA LEU A 57 15.12 6.56 8.24
C LEU A 57 16.54 7.15 8.12
N LEU A 58 16.65 8.46 7.90
CA LEU A 58 17.95 9.13 7.77
C LEU A 58 18.80 8.96 9.03
N THR A 59 18.24 9.15 10.23
CA THR A 59 18.98 9.01 11.51
C THR A 59 19.55 7.61 11.67
N VAL A 60 18.75 6.56 11.43
CA VAL A 60 19.20 5.17 11.55
C VAL A 60 20.32 4.87 10.56
N HIS A 61 20.17 5.29 9.30
CA HIS A 61 21.15 4.98 8.26
C HIS A 61 22.42 5.84 8.36
N LEU A 62 22.32 7.11 8.77
CA LEU A 62 23.47 7.94 9.07
C LEU A 62 24.27 7.40 10.26
N ALA A 63 23.60 6.96 11.33
CA ALA A 63 24.26 6.32 12.46
C ALA A 63 24.97 5.01 12.03
N ARG A 64 24.34 4.22 11.16
CA ARG A 64 24.92 3.00 10.61
C ARG A 64 26.19 3.28 9.78
N ILE A 65 26.17 4.33 8.96
CA ILE A 65 27.32 4.79 8.16
C ILE A 65 28.45 5.27 9.08
N SER A 66 28.14 6.14 10.04
CA SER A 66 29.11 6.69 10.99
C SER A 66 29.82 5.59 11.79
N ARG A 67 29.07 4.58 12.23
CA ARG A 67 29.59 3.43 12.99
C ARG A 67 30.17 2.31 12.11
N ARG A 68 30.19 2.47 10.77
CA ARG A 68 30.64 1.48 9.78
C ARG A 68 30.11 0.05 10.03
N GLN A 69 28.84 -0.07 10.41
CA GLN A 69 28.24 -1.38 10.66
C GLN A 69 28.11 -2.20 9.37
N THR A 70 27.87 -3.50 9.50
CA THR A 70 27.62 -4.40 8.36
C THR A 70 26.52 -3.83 7.46
N GLY A 71 26.80 -3.71 6.16
CA GLY A 71 25.87 -3.11 5.19
C GLY A 71 25.84 -1.57 5.16
N TRP A 72 26.83 -0.88 5.73
CA TRP A 72 26.92 0.59 5.67
C TRP A 72 26.94 1.15 4.24
N GLY A 73 27.52 0.42 3.27
CA GLY A 73 27.55 0.83 1.86
C GLY A 73 26.15 0.98 1.28
N TYR A 74 25.24 0.04 1.55
CA TYR A 74 23.83 0.16 1.14
C TYR A 74 23.12 1.32 1.81
N SER A 75 23.50 1.64 3.05
CA SER A 75 22.94 2.79 3.77
C SER A 75 23.40 4.11 3.17
N LEU A 76 24.64 4.17 2.69
CA LEU A 76 25.16 5.32 1.96
C LEU A 76 24.36 5.56 0.67
N VAL A 77 24.12 4.51 -0.12
CA VAL A 77 23.28 4.58 -1.33
C VAL A 77 21.89 5.10 -0.98
N LEU A 78 21.24 4.55 0.05
CA LEU A 78 19.90 4.99 0.48
C LEU A 78 19.87 6.48 0.85
N VAL A 79 20.84 6.95 1.65
CA VAL A 79 20.90 8.35 2.07
C VAL A 79 21.11 9.27 0.86
N ILE A 80 22.04 8.92 -0.04
CA ILE A 80 22.28 9.71 -1.26
C ILE A 80 21.04 9.75 -2.15
N SER A 81 20.37 8.61 -2.37
CA SER A 81 19.14 8.55 -3.17
C SER A 81 18.00 9.36 -2.54
N THR A 82 17.85 9.30 -1.22
CA THR A 82 16.85 10.09 -0.49
C THR A 82 17.09 11.59 -0.67
N LEU A 83 18.35 12.04 -0.50
CA LEU A 83 18.73 13.44 -0.71
C LEU A 83 18.55 13.86 -2.17
N ALA A 84 18.90 13.01 -3.13
CA ALA A 84 18.74 13.30 -4.54
C ALA A 84 17.26 13.53 -4.90
N VAL A 85 16.35 12.64 -4.49
CA VAL A 85 14.90 12.81 -4.73
C VAL A 85 14.37 14.07 -4.04
N PHE A 86 14.81 14.36 -2.82
CA PHE A 86 14.41 15.57 -2.11
C PHE A 86 14.85 16.85 -2.84
N VAL A 87 16.10 16.90 -3.29
CA VAL A 87 16.63 18.03 -4.07
C VAL A 87 15.89 18.17 -5.41
N LEU A 88 15.68 17.08 -6.15
CA LEU A 88 14.93 17.11 -7.41
C LEU A 88 13.51 17.65 -7.21
N THR A 89 12.83 17.21 -6.15
CA THR A 89 11.48 17.71 -5.80
C THR A 89 11.47 19.22 -5.56
N ILE A 90 12.48 19.76 -4.85
CA ILE A 90 12.60 21.20 -4.61
C ILE A 90 12.88 21.95 -5.92
N LEU A 91 13.80 21.44 -6.74
CA LEU A 91 14.16 22.07 -8.02
C LEU A 91 12.97 22.11 -8.99
N GLU A 92 12.13 21.08 -9.01
CA GLU A 92 10.87 21.05 -9.77
C GLU A 92 9.86 22.05 -9.18
N ARG A 93 9.68 22.05 -7.85
CA ARG A 93 8.69 22.92 -7.18
C ARG A 93 9.01 24.42 -7.32
N VAL A 94 10.29 24.79 -7.32
CA VAL A 94 10.77 26.17 -7.52
C VAL A 94 10.83 26.52 -9.02
N GLY A 95 10.58 25.55 -9.90
CA GLY A 95 10.52 25.76 -11.35
C GLY A 95 11.89 25.94 -12.00
N VAL A 96 12.96 25.44 -11.37
CA VAL A 96 14.31 25.35 -11.95
C VAL A 96 14.36 24.19 -12.96
N LEU A 97 13.79 23.05 -12.59
CA LEU A 97 13.53 21.92 -13.48
C LEU A 97 12.08 21.99 -13.95
N ARG A 98 11.86 22.02 -15.26
CA ARG A 98 10.51 22.09 -15.87
C ARG A 98 10.35 21.00 -16.92
N THR A 99 10.48 19.76 -16.47
CA THR A 99 10.27 18.57 -17.32
C THR A 99 8.85 18.08 -17.14
N GLU A 100 8.19 17.74 -18.25
CA GLU A 100 6.86 17.12 -18.26
C GLU A 100 6.95 15.75 -18.95
N PRO A 101 6.70 14.63 -18.24
CA PRO A 101 6.39 14.53 -16.82
C PRO A 101 7.60 14.87 -15.91
N ALA A 102 7.33 15.24 -14.66
CA ALA A 102 8.37 15.54 -13.68
C ALA A 102 9.36 14.38 -13.51
N VAL A 103 10.64 14.70 -13.33
CA VAL A 103 11.70 13.69 -13.16
C VAL A 103 11.43 12.85 -11.92
N THR A 104 10.93 13.45 -10.84
CA THR A 104 10.53 12.72 -9.63
C THR A 104 9.40 11.72 -9.89
N THR A 105 8.42 12.06 -10.73
CA THR A 105 7.35 11.14 -11.15
C THR A 105 7.90 9.97 -11.94
N ILE A 106 8.78 10.23 -12.91
CA ILE A 106 9.42 9.16 -13.70
C ILE A 106 10.22 8.23 -12.77
N LEU A 107 11.02 8.77 -11.85
CA LEU A 107 11.79 7.98 -10.91
C LEU A 107 10.90 7.11 -10.02
N LEU A 108 9.79 7.66 -9.51
CA LEU A 108 8.84 6.93 -8.69
C LEU A 108 8.20 5.78 -9.47
N GLU A 109 7.70 6.05 -10.68
CA GLU A 109 7.06 5.06 -11.53
C GLU A 109 8.03 3.93 -11.90
N GLN A 110 9.27 4.25 -12.25
CA GLN A 110 10.26 3.24 -12.61
C GLN A 110 10.63 2.34 -11.42
N VAL A 111 10.80 2.92 -10.23
CA VAL A 111 11.04 2.14 -9.01
C VAL A 111 9.83 1.27 -8.67
N GLN A 112 8.62 1.82 -8.77
CA GLN A 112 7.38 1.08 -8.51
C GLN A 112 7.23 -0.10 -9.48
N VAL A 113 7.38 0.14 -10.79
CA VAL A 113 7.29 -0.92 -11.82
C VAL A 113 8.36 -1.99 -11.60
N ALA A 114 9.58 -1.61 -11.19
CA ALA A 114 10.63 -2.58 -10.88
C ALA A 114 10.27 -3.47 -9.67
N ILE A 115 9.74 -2.87 -8.59
CA ILE A 115 9.29 -3.61 -7.40
C ILE A 115 8.10 -4.52 -7.76
N GLU A 116 7.11 -4.00 -8.46
CA GLU A 116 5.93 -4.75 -8.92
C GLU A 116 6.35 -5.92 -9.81
N SER A 117 7.29 -5.72 -10.71
CA SER A 117 7.84 -6.76 -11.59
C SER A 117 8.60 -7.84 -10.80
N ALA A 118 9.37 -7.44 -9.79
CA ALA A 118 10.07 -8.39 -8.92
C ALA A 118 9.08 -9.26 -8.11
N LEU A 119 8.04 -8.63 -7.56
CA LEU A 119 6.96 -9.32 -6.85
C LEU A 119 6.17 -10.24 -7.79
N ALA A 120 5.84 -9.77 -9.00
CA ALA A 120 5.19 -10.58 -10.03
C ALA A 120 6.05 -11.79 -10.43
N GLY A 121 7.37 -11.62 -10.51
CA GLY A 121 8.32 -12.71 -10.73
C GLY A 121 8.27 -13.74 -9.60
N LEU A 122 8.32 -13.30 -8.34
CA LEU A 122 8.19 -14.20 -7.18
C LEU A 122 6.85 -14.95 -7.19
N LEU A 123 5.76 -14.26 -7.52
CA LEU A 123 4.44 -14.88 -7.68
C LEU A 123 4.43 -15.91 -8.81
N LEU A 124 5.03 -15.61 -9.96
CA LEU A 124 5.15 -16.54 -11.08
C LEU A 124 5.86 -17.84 -10.65
N PHE A 125 7.03 -17.72 -10.02
CA PHE A 125 7.75 -18.89 -9.51
C PHE A 125 6.93 -19.66 -8.47
N GLY A 126 6.24 -18.95 -7.57
CA GLY A 126 5.34 -19.55 -6.59
C GLY A 126 4.17 -20.31 -7.24
N LEU A 127 3.55 -19.74 -8.28
CA LEU A 127 2.45 -20.35 -9.04
C LEU A 127 2.92 -21.59 -9.79
N VAL A 128 4.06 -21.53 -10.47
CA VAL A 128 4.65 -22.68 -11.18
C VAL A 128 5.02 -23.79 -10.21
N TYR A 129 5.66 -23.47 -9.08
CA TYR A 129 5.96 -24.45 -8.04
C TYR A 129 4.68 -25.05 -7.44
N GLY A 130 3.65 -24.24 -7.21
CA GLY A 130 2.33 -24.68 -6.76
C GLY A 130 1.66 -25.63 -7.76
N ALA A 131 1.73 -25.33 -9.06
CA ALA A 131 1.23 -26.17 -10.14
C ALA A 131 1.93 -27.54 -10.13
N TYR A 132 3.26 -27.54 -10.11
CA TYR A 132 4.05 -28.77 -10.01
C TYR A 132 3.69 -29.59 -8.77
N ARG A 133 3.63 -28.95 -7.60
CA ARG A 133 3.30 -29.61 -6.32
C ARG A 133 1.90 -30.23 -6.35
N THR A 134 0.95 -29.57 -6.99
CA THR A 134 -0.44 -30.03 -7.08
C THR A 134 -0.56 -31.25 -7.99
N LEU A 135 0.12 -31.24 -9.14
CA LEU A 135 0.13 -32.36 -10.08
C LEU A 135 0.93 -33.57 -9.58
N ARG A 136 2.01 -33.36 -8.82
CA ARG A 136 2.87 -34.44 -8.31
C ARG A 136 2.16 -35.38 -7.34
N LYS A 137 1.22 -34.90 -6.52
CA LYS A 137 0.56 -35.74 -5.51
C LYS A 137 -0.53 -36.61 -6.13
N ARG A 138 -1.60 -35.98 -6.62
CA ARG A 138 -2.71 -36.59 -7.36
C ARG A 138 -3.36 -35.50 -8.20
N VAL A 139 -3.67 -35.80 -9.46
CA VAL A 139 -4.38 -34.85 -10.33
C VAL A 139 -5.84 -34.77 -9.88
N SER A 140 -6.19 -33.69 -9.17
CA SER A 140 -7.58 -33.37 -8.86
C SER A 140 -8.18 -32.49 -9.96
N GLY A 141 -9.50 -32.51 -10.14
CA GLY A 141 -10.17 -31.63 -11.11
C GLY A 141 -9.84 -30.15 -10.87
N TRP A 142 -9.81 -29.73 -9.61
CA TRP A 142 -9.40 -28.37 -9.21
C TRP A 142 -7.93 -28.06 -9.53
N GLY A 143 -7.03 -29.03 -9.32
CA GLY A 143 -5.62 -28.88 -9.68
C GLY A 143 -5.44 -28.75 -11.19
N LEU A 144 -6.20 -29.51 -11.97
CA LEU A 144 -6.18 -29.40 -13.43
C LEU A 144 -6.70 -28.03 -13.90
N LEU A 145 -7.82 -27.55 -13.33
CA LEU A 145 -8.36 -26.21 -13.62
C LEU A 145 -7.35 -25.11 -13.29
N PHE A 146 -6.68 -25.19 -12.13
CA PHE A 146 -5.64 -24.25 -11.75
C PHE A 146 -4.48 -24.22 -12.75
N VAL A 147 -3.96 -25.39 -13.13
CA VAL A 147 -2.86 -25.50 -14.10
C VAL A 147 -3.30 -24.98 -15.47
N LEU A 148 -4.50 -25.31 -15.92
CA LEU A 148 -5.03 -24.84 -17.19
C LEU A 148 -5.15 -23.31 -17.21
N ALA A 149 -5.76 -22.72 -16.17
CA ALA A 149 -5.88 -21.27 -16.03
C ALA A 149 -4.50 -20.59 -16.00
N LEU A 150 -3.54 -21.17 -15.26
CA LEU A 150 -2.16 -20.68 -15.22
C LEU A 150 -1.53 -20.69 -16.61
N LEU A 151 -1.63 -21.80 -17.34
CA LEU A 151 -1.08 -21.93 -18.69
C LEU A 151 -1.70 -20.93 -19.67
N VAL A 152 -3.02 -20.73 -19.61
CA VAL A 152 -3.73 -19.74 -20.44
C VAL A 152 -3.21 -18.33 -20.16
N VAL A 153 -3.05 -17.97 -18.87
CA VAL A 153 -2.55 -16.64 -18.48
C VAL A 153 -1.09 -16.43 -18.91
N LEU A 154 -0.23 -17.44 -18.76
CA LEU A 154 1.18 -17.36 -19.14
C LEU A 154 1.34 -17.32 -20.67
N ALA A 155 0.73 -18.25 -21.39
CA ALA A 155 0.86 -18.36 -22.83
C ALA A 155 0.15 -17.20 -23.56
N GLY A 156 -1.00 -16.75 -23.07
CA GLY A 156 -1.71 -15.58 -23.61
C GLY A 156 -1.01 -14.24 -23.37
N ALA A 157 0.06 -14.21 -22.56
CA ALA A 157 0.88 -13.00 -22.39
C ALA A 157 1.92 -12.82 -23.50
N LEU A 158 2.22 -13.88 -24.29
CA LEU A 158 3.18 -13.79 -25.37
C LEU A 158 2.54 -13.10 -26.60
N PRO A 159 3.19 -12.07 -27.19
CA PRO A 159 2.67 -11.33 -28.34
C PRO A 159 2.89 -12.12 -29.65
N LEU A 160 2.30 -13.31 -29.75
CA LEU A 160 2.45 -14.23 -30.88
C LEU A 160 1.15 -14.28 -31.69
N PRO A 161 1.16 -13.98 -33.01
CA PRO A 161 -0.05 -13.91 -33.83
C PRO A 161 -0.90 -15.20 -33.79
N TYR A 162 -0.26 -16.36 -33.76
CA TYR A 162 -0.95 -17.67 -33.71
C TYR A 162 -1.59 -17.99 -32.35
N LEU A 163 -1.25 -17.23 -31.29
CA LEU A 163 -1.89 -17.33 -29.97
C LEU A 163 -2.98 -16.28 -29.77
N ALA A 164 -3.39 -15.55 -30.80
CA ALA A 164 -4.43 -14.52 -30.69
C ALA A 164 -5.74 -15.01 -30.03
N PRO A 165 -6.27 -16.22 -30.34
CA PRO A 165 -7.45 -16.73 -29.63
C PRO A 165 -7.21 -16.91 -28.12
N LEU A 166 -6.00 -17.34 -27.74
CA LEU A 166 -5.62 -17.51 -26.34
C LEU A 166 -5.47 -16.18 -25.61
N ALA A 167 -4.99 -15.15 -26.31
CA ALA A 167 -4.92 -13.78 -25.80
C ALA A 167 -6.33 -13.24 -25.47
N SER A 168 -7.34 -13.50 -26.31
CA SER A 168 -8.73 -13.13 -26.02
C SER A 168 -9.29 -13.84 -24.78
N VAL A 169 -8.98 -15.12 -24.60
CA VAL A 169 -9.38 -15.87 -23.39
C VAL A 169 -8.69 -15.30 -22.15
N ARG A 170 -7.40 -14.96 -22.25
CA ARG A 170 -6.66 -14.29 -21.17
C ARG A 170 -7.28 -12.94 -20.84
N GLU A 171 -7.61 -12.14 -21.84
CA GLU A 171 -8.25 -10.83 -21.63
C GLU A 171 -9.58 -10.98 -20.88
N TRP A 172 -10.42 -11.93 -21.28
CA TRP A 172 -11.66 -12.24 -20.56
C TRP A 172 -11.39 -12.69 -19.11
N LEU A 173 -10.39 -13.55 -18.88
CA LEU A 173 -9.97 -13.95 -17.52
C LEU A 173 -9.54 -12.74 -16.68
N MET A 174 -8.75 -11.83 -17.26
CA MET A 174 -8.29 -10.63 -16.57
C MET A 174 -9.46 -9.68 -16.27
N ALA A 175 -10.38 -9.53 -17.22
CA ALA A 175 -11.50 -8.59 -17.12
C ALA A 175 -12.61 -9.07 -16.17
N VAL A 176 -12.85 -10.38 -16.04
CA VAL A 176 -13.98 -10.91 -15.27
C VAL A 176 -13.53 -11.54 -13.93
N PRO A 177 -12.99 -12.78 -13.86
CA PRO A 177 -12.67 -13.42 -12.59
C PRO A 177 -11.50 -12.77 -11.85
N VAL A 178 -10.44 -12.34 -12.55
CA VAL A 178 -9.28 -11.71 -11.89
C VAL A 178 -9.67 -10.34 -11.35
N SER A 179 -10.40 -9.53 -12.12
CA SER A 179 -10.89 -8.23 -11.64
C SER A 179 -11.88 -8.40 -10.46
N ALA A 180 -12.75 -9.41 -10.50
CA ALA A 180 -13.64 -9.73 -9.39
C ALA A 180 -12.86 -10.14 -8.13
N GLY A 181 -11.81 -10.96 -8.28
CA GLY A 181 -10.91 -11.33 -7.20
C GLY A 181 -10.16 -10.12 -6.62
N ALA A 182 -9.62 -9.25 -7.47
CA ALA A 182 -8.95 -8.02 -7.07
C ALA A 182 -9.90 -7.10 -6.28
N ARG A 183 -11.13 -6.92 -6.77
CA ARG A 183 -12.19 -6.19 -6.05
C ARG A 183 -12.53 -6.87 -4.72
N GLY A 184 -12.62 -8.19 -4.68
CA GLY A 184 -12.83 -8.95 -3.44
C GLY A 184 -11.73 -8.71 -2.41
N ILE A 185 -10.46 -8.68 -2.83
CA ILE A 185 -9.32 -8.34 -1.97
C ILE A 185 -9.44 -6.90 -1.47
N LEU A 186 -9.74 -5.94 -2.35
CA LEU A 186 -9.92 -4.53 -1.97
C LEU A 186 -11.08 -4.36 -0.98
N LEU A 187 -12.20 -5.04 -1.18
CA LEU A 187 -13.33 -5.07 -0.24
C LEU A 187 -12.92 -5.69 1.10
N GLY A 188 -12.14 -6.77 1.08
CA GLY A 188 -11.59 -7.38 2.29
C GLY A 188 -10.66 -6.44 3.06
N ILE A 189 -9.80 -5.71 2.37
CA ILE A 189 -8.93 -4.69 2.97
C ILE A 189 -9.78 -3.55 3.55
N ALA A 190 -10.78 -3.06 2.82
CA ALA A 190 -11.70 -2.04 3.30
C ALA A 190 -12.48 -2.50 4.54
N LEU A 191 -12.95 -3.75 4.57
CA LEU A 191 -13.59 -4.33 5.75
C LEU A 191 -12.61 -4.43 6.93
N ALA A 192 -11.36 -4.84 6.69
CA ALA A 192 -10.34 -4.93 7.73
C ALA A 192 -10.02 -3.55 8.36
N THR A 193 -9.93 -2.50 7.54
CA THR A 193 -9.74 -1.13 8.04
C THR A 193 -10.95 -0.62 8.80
N ILE A 194 -12.18 -0.88 8.31
CA ILE A 194 -13.42 -0.57 9.02
C ILE A 194 -13.50 -1.28 10.37
N VAL A 195 -13.20 -2.59 10.42
CA VAL A 195 -13.21 -3.37 11.68
C VAL A 195 -12.23 -2.78 12.68
N THR A 196 -11.03 -2.41 12.24
CA THR A 196 -10.03 -1.76 13.10
C THR A 196 -10.57 -0.42 13.63
N GLY A 197 -11.19 0.39 12.76
CA GLY A 197 -11.84 1.64 13.16
C GLY A 197 -12.98 1.43 14.17
N ILE A 198 -13.86 0.46 13.93
CA ILE A 198 -14.99 0.13 14.82
C ILE A 198 -14.48 -0.35 16.19
N ARG A 199 -13.45 -1.19 16.25
CA ARG A 199 -12.86 -1.63 17.54
C ARG A 199 -12.35 -0.46 18.37
N VAL A 200 -11.76 0.54 17.72
CA VAL A 200 -11.37 1.80 18.37
C VAL A 200 -12.61 2.58 18.82
N LEU A 201 -13.64 2.71 17.99
CA LEU A 201 -14.89 3.42 18.32
C LEU A 201 -15.71 2.76 19.45
N ILE A 202 -15.63 1.44 19.61
CA ILE A 202 -16.28 0.72 20.72
C ILE A 202 -15.37 0.71 21.97
N GLY A 203 -14.13 1.17 21.85
CA GLY A 203 -13.16 1.21 22.94
C GLY A 203 -12.58 -0.16 23.31
N GLN A 204 -12.70 -1.16 22.42
CA GLN A 204 -12.06 -2.47 22.58
C GLN A 204 -10.53 -2.34 22.45
N ASP A 205 -10.09 -1.63 21.42
CA ASP A 205 -8.69 -1.27 21.23
C ASP A 205 -8.43 0.05 21.97
N ARG A 206 -8.07 -0.06 23.27
CA ARG A 206 -7.80 1.09 24.12
C ARG A 206 -6.63 1.88 23.56
N SER A 207 -6.80 3.20 23.44
CA SER A 207 -5.74 4.13 23.05
C SER A 207 -4.52 3.90 23.97
N TYR A 208 -3.42 3.44 23.36
CA TYR A 208 -2.19 3.07 24.03
C TYR A 208 -1.74 4.16 25.01
N ARG A 209 -1.72 3.80 26.30
CA ARG A 209 -0.81 4.38 27.27
C ARG A 209 -0.04 3.22 27.88
N GLU A 210 1.25 3.12 27.55
CA GLU A 210 2.22 2.81 28.60
C GLU A 210 2.18 3.94 29.67
#